data_AF-A0AAW0TL36-F1
#
_entry.id   AF-A0AAW0TL36-F1
#
_cell.length_a   1.000
_cell.length_b   1.000
_cell.length_c   1.000
_cell.angle_alpha   90.00
_cell.angle_beta   90.00
_cell.angle_gamma   90.00
#
_symmetry.space_group_name_H-M   'P 1'
#
loop_
_entity.id
_entity.type
_entity.pdbx_description
1 polymer ?
#
loop_
_entity_poly.entity_id
_entity_poly.type
_entity_poly.pdbx_seq_one_letter_code
_entity_poly.pdbx_strand_id
1 'polypeptide(L)'
;MDSTSSGESLLPSVEQKMYFQFALQNEKIENLITYLQTGSFVVGLTRNQQTVIKRQASLYTWDSMKQVLYYLGSRDGKKKVVIRDPDQLTRVFHLYHGNGTGGHSGWRGTYEKISQRYFWHGIKEDIRHYVARCKRCQRFTPFKTMAREVKPIKVKSPLEMTGMSLIEKDETATKDTHDEEDK
;
A
#
# COMPACT_ATOMS: atom_id res chain seq x y z
N MET A 1 16.63 -11.56 -40.10
CA MET A 1 15.73 -12.44 -39.34
C MET A 1 16.21 -12.37 -37.91
N ASP A 2 15.66 -11.44 -37.13
CA ASP A 2 16.01 -11.33 -35.72
C ASP A 2 14.72 -11.47 -34.92
N SER A 3 14.61 -12.62 -34.26
CA SER A 3 13.48 -13.02 -33.44
C SER A 3 13.78 -12.64 -32.01
N THR A 4 13.43 -11.43 -31.60
CA THR A 4 13.40 -11.06 -30.19
C THR A 4 12.07 -11.52 -29.57
N SER A 5 12.17 -12.69 -28.97
CA SER A 5 11.25 -13.31 -28.00
C SER A 5 10.57 -12.28 -27.10
N SER A 6 9.25 -12.22 -27.21
CA SER A 6 8.36 -11.56 -26.24
C SER A 6 8.64 -12.09 -24.84
N GLY A 7 9.08 -11.20 -23.95
CA GLY A 7 9.20 -11.50 -22.53
C GLY A 7 7.80 -11.62 -21.93
N GLU A 8 7.39 -12.85 -21.67
CA GLU A 8 6.24 -13.18 -20.83
C GLU A 8 6.46 -12.53 -19.45
N SER A 9 5.81 -11.41 -19.18
CA SER A 9 5.88 -10.69 -17.91
C SER A 9 5.13 -11.48 -16.84
N LEU A 10 5.77 -12.50 -16.29
CA LEU A 10 5.26 -13.27 -15.17
C LEU A 10 5.26 -12.39 -13.92
N LEU A 11 4.09 -11.83 -13.59
CA LEU A 11 3.86 -11.11 -12.34
C LEU A 11 4.20 -12.03 -11.14
N PRO A 12 4.87 -11.52 -10.08
CA PRO A 12 5.28 -12.34 -8.94
C PRO A 12 4.11 -13.12 -8.31
N SER A 13 4.36 -14.37 -7.89
CA SER A 13 3.39 -15.35 -7.31
C SER A 13 2.43 -14.82 -6.22
N VAL A 14 2.77 -13.75 -5.51
CA VAL A 14 1.93 -13.15 -4.46
C VAL A 14 0.98 -12.08 -5.00
N GLU A 15 1.34 -11.40 -6.10
CA GLU A 15 0.39 -10.56 -6.84
C GLU A 15 -0.74 -11.43 -7.39
N GLN A 16 -0.41 -12.62 -7.89
CA GLN A 16 -1.39 -13.62 -8.32
C GLN A 16 -2.37 -14.00 -7.20
N LYS A 17 -1.94 -14.15 -5.93
CA LYS A 17 -2.84 -14.45 -4.80
C LYS A 17 -3.78 -13.29 -4.43
N MET A 18 -3.27 -12.06 -4.45
CA MET A 18 -4.09 -10.86 -4.22
C MET A 18 -5.15 -10.70 -5.32
N TYR A 19 -4.73 -10.86 -6.58
CA TYR A 19 -5.64 -10.86 -7.73
C TYR A 19 -6.63 -12.02 -7.71
N PHE A 20 -6.25 -13.20 -7.21
CA PHE A 20 -7.14 -14.34 -7.08
C PHE A 20 -8.24 -14.13 -6.02
N GLN A 21 -7.89 -13.57 -4.85
CA GLN A 21 -8.87 -13.22 -3.82
C GLN A 21 -9.86 -12.14 -4.32
N PHE A 22 -9.34 -11.15 -5.04
CA PHE A 22 -10.11 -10.10 -5.67
C PHE A 22 -11.04 -10.65 -6.77
N ALA A 23 -10.53 -11.56 -7.61
CA ALA A 23 -11.31 -12.22 -8.67
C ALA A 23 -12.43 -13.13 -8.12
N LEU A 24 -12.20 -13.86 -7.02
CA LEU A 24 -13.26 -14.66 -6.37
C LEU A 24 -14.37 -13.79 -5.75
N GLN A 25 -14.05 -12.58 -5.32
CA GLN A 25 -15.06 -11.61 -4.88
C GLN A 25 -15.82 -11.00 -6.05
N ASN A 26 -15.24 -10.95 -7.25
CA ASN A 26 -15.89 -10.41 -8.44
C ASN A 26 -17.08 -11.24 -8.89
N GLU A 27 -17.06 -12.58 -8.79
CA GLU A 27 -18.20 -13.41 -9.22
C GLU A 27 -19.50 -13.05 -8.46
N LYS A 28 -19.39 -12.80 -7.14
CA LYS A 28 -20.54 -12.37 -6.32
C LYS A 28 -21.00 -10.97 -6.69
N ILE A 29 -20.08 -10.08 -7.06
CA ILE A 29 -20.37 -8.72 -7.51
C ILE A 29 -21.06 -8.74 -8.88
N GLU A 30 -20.68 -9.64 -9.80
CA GLU A 30 -21.34 -9.73 -11.11
C GLU A 30 -22.79 -10.20 -10.99
N ASN A 31 -23.07 -11.21 -10.16
CA ASN A 31 -24.46 -11.61 -9.86
C ASN A 31 -25.29 -10.47 -9.25
N LEU A 32 -24.67 -9.63 -8.42
CA LEU A 32 -25.29 -8.44 -7.85
C LEU A 32 -25.59 -7.40 -8.95
N ILE A 33 -24.66 -7.18 -9.86
CA ILE A 33 -24.82 -6.25 -10.99
C ILE A 33 -25.95 -6.71 -11.89
N THR A 34 -26.00 -7.99 -12.26
CA THR A 34 -27.09 -8.54 -13.06
C THR A 34 -28.45 -8.32 -12.38
N TYR A 35 -28.53 -8.55 -11.08
CA TYR A 35 -29.75 -8.29 -10.31
C TYR A 35 -30.13 -6.80 -10.29
N LEU A 36 -29.16 -5.90 -10.10
CA LEU A 36 -29.39 -4.45 -10.11
C LEU A 36 -29.81 -3.92 -11.50
N GLN A 37 -29.31 -4.52 -12.57
CA GLN A 37 -29.62 -4.12 -13.95
C GLN A 37 -30.97 -4.66 -14.44
N THR A 38 -31.27 -5.93 -14.11
CA THR A 38 -32.41 -6.66 -14.71
C THR A 38 -33.59 -6.86 -13.76
N GLY A 39 -33.39 -6.65 -12.45
CA GLY A 39 -34.34 -7.03 -11.40
C GLY A 39 -34.51 -8.54 -11.21
N SER A 40 -33.74 -9.36 -11.92
CA SER A 40 -33.85 -10.82 -11.94
C SER A 40 -32.54 -11.49 -11.51
N PHE A 41 -32.64 -12.73 -11.02
CA PHE A 41 -31.47 -13.52 -10.60
C PHE A 41 -30.93 -14.35 -11.76
N VAL A 42 -29.61 -14.60 -11.77
CA VAL A 42 -29.04 -15.59 -12.69
C VAL A 42 -29.57 -16.99 -12.40
N VAL A 43 -29.71 -17.79 -13.45
CA VAL A 43 -30.21 -19.17 -13.36
C VAL A 43 -29.24 -20.03 -12.54
N GLY A 44 -29.78 -20.92 -11.70
CA GLY A 44 -28.98 -21.85 -10.89
C GLY A 44 -28.62 -21.36 -9.48
N LEU A 45 -29.00 -20.14 -9.10
CA LEU A 45 -28.82 -19.67 -7.72
C LEU A 45 -29.80 -20.31 -6.74
N THR A 46 -29.29 -20.76 -5.60
CA THR A 46 -30.07 -21.25 -4.46
C THR A 46 -30.86 -20.11 -3.81
N ARG A 47 -31.95 -20.46 -3.10
CA ARG A 47 -32.78 -19.49 -2.36
C ARG A 47 -31.98 -18.65 -1.36
N ASN A 48 -30.97 -19.25 -0.70
CA ASN A 48 -30.09 -18.55 0.23
C ASN A 48 -29.21 -17.51 -0.48
N GLN A 49 -28.61 -17.87 -1.61
CA GLN A 49 -27.82 -16.94 -2.43
C GLN A 49 -28.66 -15.76 -2.92
N GLN A 50 -29.89 -16.02 -3.38
CA GLN A 50 -30.83 -14.97 -3.80
C GLN A 50 -31.17 -14.02 -2.64
N THR A 51 -31.43 -14.54 -1.44
CA THR A 51 -31.67 -13.71 -0.24
C THR A 51 -30.46 -12.83 0.10
N VAL A 52 -29.24 -13.38 0.01
CA VAL A 52 -28.00 -12.61 0.23
C VAL A 52 -27.86 -11.49 -0.80
N ILE A 53 -28.07 -11.77 -2.09
CA ILE A 53 -27.99 -10.77 -3.16
C ILE A 53 -29.02 -9.67 -2.93
N LYS A 54 -30.28 -10.01 -2.64
CA LYS A 54 -31.33 -9.03 -2.31
C LYS A 54 -30.94 -8.12 -1.15
N ARG A 55 -30.44 -8.71 -0.06
CA ARG A 55 -30.00 -7.95 1.11
C ARG A 55 -28.83 -7.04 0.78
N GLN A 56 -27.87 -7.52 -0.01
CA GLN A 56 -26.72 -6.72 -0.41
C GLN A 56 -27.10 -5.61 -1.39
N ALA A 57 -28.03 -5.84 -2.31
CA ALA A 57 -28.43 -4.88 -3.34
C ALA A 57 -28.87 -3.52 -2.78
N SER A 58 -29.44 -3.48 -1.57
CA SER A 58 -29.78 -2.21 -0.90
C SER A 58 -28.57 -1.33 -0.56
N LEU A 59 -27.38 -1.91 -0.49
CA LEU A 59 -26.12 -1.21 -0.22
C LEU A 59 -25.38 -0.79 -1.49
N TYR A 60 -25.92 -1.04 -2.67
CA TYR A 60 -25.25 -0.74 -3.93
C TYR A 60 -26.19 -0.06 -4.91
N THR A 61 -25.62 0.65 -5.88
CA THR A 61 -26.35 1.21 -7.02
C THR A 61 -25.51 1.13 -8.28
N TRP A 62 -26.15 0.83 -9.40
CA TRP A 62 -25.52 0.69 -10.70
C TRP A 62 -25.76 1.92 -11.57
N ASP A 63 -24.71 2.51 -12.12
CA ASP A 63 -24.78 3.59 -13.10
C ASP A 63 -24.62 3.00 -14.51
N SER A 64 -25.75 2.83 -15.20
CA SER A 64 -25.78 2.25 -16.56
C SER A 64 -25.04 3.08 -17.60
N MET A 65 -24.94 4.40 -17.44
CA MET A 65 -24.23 5.24 -18.40
C MET A 65 -22.71 5.13 -18.25
N LYS A 66 -22.24 5.08 -17.01
CA LYS A 66 -20.79 5.00 -16.71
C LYS A 66 -20.26 3.57 -16.63
N GLN A 67 -21.15 2.58 -16.57
CA GLN A 67 -20.81 1.18 -16.32
C GLN A 67 -20.06 0.99 -14.97
N VAL A 68 -20.45 1.78 -13.97
CA VAL A 68 -19.82 1.82 -12.64
C VAL A 68 -20.81 1.37 -11.57
N LEU A 69 -20.33 0.47 -10.70
CA LEU A 69 -21.02 0.09 -9.48
C LEU A 69 -20.58 1.01 -8.33
N TYR A 70 -21.53 1.52 -7.56
CA TYR A 70 -21.29 2.32 -6.37
C TYR A 70 -21.73 1.57 -5.11
N TYR A 71 -20.94 1.67 -4.04
CA TYR A 71 -21.27 1.22 -2.69
C TYR A 71 -21.83 2.38 -1.86
N LEU A 72 -22.96 2.15 -1.19
CA LEU A 72 -23.73 3.11 -0.41
C LEU A 72 -23.62 2.89 1.11
N GLY A 73 -23.15 1.73 1.56
CA GLY A 73 -23.07 1.39 2.99
C GLY A 73 -21.87 2.01 3.73
N SER A 74 -21.38 3.15 3.27
CA SER A 74 -20.24 3.82 3.89
C SER A 74 -20.67 4.66 5.10
N ARG A 75 -19.86 4.65 6.16
CA ARG A 75 -20.15 5.39 7.41
C ARG A 75 -20.22 6.91 7.23
N ASP A 76 -19.53 7.43 6.23
CA ASP A 76 -19.49 8.86 5.88
C ASP A 76 -20.70 9.30 5.02
N GLY A 77 -21.62 8.39 4.70
CA GLY A 77 -22.78 8.65 3.84
C GLY A 77 -22.41 8.91 2.37
N LYS A 78 -21.13 8.83 2.00
CA LYS A 78 -20.67 9.08 0.63
C LYS A 78 -20.67 7.78 -0.16
N LYS A 79 -21.18 7.85 -1.39
CA LYS A 79 -21.08 6.73 -2.33
C LYS A 79 -19.62 6.52 -2.77
N LYS A 80 -19.20 5.27 -2.87
CA LYS A 80 -17.82 4.90 -3.23
C LYS A 80 -17.81 4.04 -4.49
N VAL A 81 -16.86 4.27 -5.38
CA VAL A 81 -16.70 3.47 -6.60
C VAL A 81 -16.22 2.08 -6.22
N VAL A 82 -16.93 1.05 -6.66
CA VAL A 82 -16.52 -0.33 -6.45
C VAL A 82 -15.51 -0.71 -7.52
N ILE A 83 -14.30 -1.05 -7.09
CA ILE A 83 -13.26 -1.53 -8.02
C ILE A 83 -13.54 -3.01 -8.31
N ARG A 84 -13.64 -3.35 -9.60
CA ARG A 84 -13.92 -4.70 -10.11
C ARG A 84 -12.81 -5.25 -11.00
N ASP A 85 -11.99 -4.36 -11.53
CA ASP A 85 -10.94 -4.67 -12.50
C ASP A 85 -9.56 -4.65 -11.81
N PRO A 86 -8.77 -5.74 -11.90
CA PRO A 86 -7.37 -5.79 -11.45
C PRO A 86 -6.51 -4.62 -11.95
N ASP A 87 -6.70 -4.17 -13.18
CA ASP A 87 -5.90 -3.08 -13.74
C ASP A 87 -6.28 -1.75 -13.11
N GLN A 88 -7.57 -1.52 -12.83
CA GLN A 88 -8.02 -0.38 -12.04
C GLN A 88 -7.44 -0.41 -10.63
N LEU A 89 -7.43 -1.58 -9.97
CA LEU A 89 -6.86 -1.74 -8.63
C LEU A 89 -5.38 -1.34 -8.62
N THR A 90 -4.62 -1.81 -9.60
CA THR A 90 -3.20 -1.46 -9.81
C THR A 90 -3.03 0.05 -9.97
N ARG A 91 -3.80 0.68 -10.84
CA ARG A 91 -3.75 2.14 -11.05
C ARG A 91 -4.06 2.92 -9.78
N VAL A 92 -5.07 2.50 -9.01
CA VAL A 92 -5.43 3.11 -7.71
C VAL A 92 -4.25 3.00 -6.75
N PHE A 93 -3.65 1.82 -6.60
CA PHE A 93 -2.49 1.66 -5.74
C PHE A 93 -1.31 2.54 -6.15
N HIS A 94 -0.96 2.57 -7.44
CA HIS A 94 0.12 3.42 -7.94
C HIS A 94 -0.15 4.91 -7.69
N LEU A 95 -1.37 5.38 -7.95
CA LEU A 95 -1.76 6.78 -7.79
C LEU A 95 -1.68 7.24 -6.32
N TYR A 96 -2.21 6.43 -5.40
CA TYR A 96 -2.35 6.83 -3.99
C TYR A 96 -1.18 6.44 -3.10
N HIS A 97 -0.29 5.56 -3.56
CA HIS A 97 0.90 5.15 -2.83
C HIS A 97 2.22 5.51 -3.52
N GLY A 98 2.35 5.15 -4.80
CA GLY A 98 3.63 5.16 -5.52
C GLY A 98 4.01 6.49 -6.17
N ASN A 99 3.05 7.34 -6.52
CA ASN A 99 3.33 8.63 -7.14
C ASN A 99 3.83 9.67 -6.13
N GLY A 100 4.48 10.74 -6.59
CA GLY A 100 4.96 11.85 -5.74
C GLY A 100 3.87 12.48 -4.84
N THR A 101 2.60 12.38 -5.25
CA THR A 101 1.41 12.79 -4.47
C THR A 101 0.95 11.75 -3.44
N GLY A 102 1.25 10.46 -3.65
CA GLY A 102 0.95 9.37 -2.72
C GLY A 102 1.84 9.41 -1.48
N GLY A 103 3.07 9.92 -1.63
CA GLY A 103 3.98 10.28 -0.54
C GLY A 103 4.50 9.11 0.28
N HIS A 104 4.35 7.87 -0.19
CA HIS A 104 4.79 6.66 0.51
C HIS A 104 4.41 6.63 2.02
N SER A 105 3.24 7.19 2.36
CA SER A 105 2.80 7.52 3.74
C SER A 105 2.45 6.31 4.63
N GLY A 106 2.99 5.13 4.32
CA GLY A 106 2.60 3.88 4.94
C GLY A 106 1.16 3.47 4.61
N TRP A 107 0.75 2.30 5.12
CA TRP A 107 -0.53 1.70 4.74
C TRP A 107 -1.74 2.46 5.30
N ARG A 108 -1.61 3.12 6.45
CA ARG A 108 -2.71 3.89 7.07
C ARG A 108 -3.07 5.12 6.23
N GLY A 109 -2.07 5.90 5.83
CA GLY A 109 -2.28 7.07 4.97
C GLY A 109 -2.80 6.69 3.59
N THR A 110 -2.29 5.59 3.02
CA THR A 110 -2.82 5.06 1.75
C THR A 110 -4.28 4.60 1.90
N TYR A 111 -4.63 3.89 2.98
CA TYR A 111 -6.00 3.46 3.25
C TYR A 111 -6.96 4.63 3.40
N GLU A 112 -6.59 5.66 4.16
CA GLU A 112 -7.42 6.85 4.35
C GLU A 112 -7.73 7.54 3.02
N LYS A 113 -6.72 7.76 2.17
CA LYS A 113 -6.90 8.39 0.85
C LYS A 113 -7.78 7.54 -0.09
N ILE A 114 -7.52 6.23 -0.19
CA ILE A 114 -8.25 5.35 -1.11
C ILE A 114 -9.70 5.15 -0.64
N SER A 115 -9.89 4.87 0.65
CA SER A 115 -11.21 4.54 1.21
C SER A 115 -12.20 5.70 1.17
N GLN A 116 -11.77 6.94 0.92
CA GLN A 116 -12.67 8.08 0.70
C GLN A 116 -13.45 7.98 -0.61
N ARG A 117 -12.89 7.31 -1.64
CA ARG A 117 -13.46 7.29 -3.00
C ARG A 117 -13.78 5.89 -3.50
N TYR A 118 -13.04 4.90 -3.04
CA TYR A 118 -13.11 3.54 -3.56
C TYR A 118 -13.52 2.54 -2.48
N PHE A 119 -14.11 1.44 -2.92
CA PHE A 119 -14.47 0.32 -2.08
C PHE A 119 -14.22 -1.00 -2.81
N TRP A 120 -13.76 -1.99 -2.07
CA TRP A 120 -13.85 -3.40 -2.42
C TRP A 120 -13.77 -4.20 -1.12
N HIS A 121 -14.22 -5.45 -1.16
CA HIS A 121 -14.15 -6.31 0.01
C HIS A 121 -12.68 -6.61 0.34
N GLY A 122 -12.27 -6.44 1.60
CA GLY A 122 -10.86 -6.68 1.98
C GLY A 122 -9.90 -5.51 1.71
N ILE A 123 -10.39 -4.35 1.25
CA ILE A 123 -9.60 -3.13 0.96
C ILE A 123 -8.47 -2.83 1.96
N LYS A 124 -8.73 -2.96 3.26
CA LYS A 124 -7.74 -2.67 4.30
C LYS A 124 -6.56 -3.64 4.26
N GLU A 125 -6.82 -4.91 4.03
CA GLU A 125 -5.80 -5.96 4.04
C GLU A 125 -4.97 -5.91 2.76
N ASP A 126 -5.61 -5.73 1.61
CA ASP A 126 -4.91 -5.58 0.34
C ASP A 126 -3.98 -4.37 0.35
N ILE A 127 -4.42 -3.24 0.91
CA ILE A 127 -3.57 -2.04 1.06
C ILE A 127 -2.37 -2.31 1.97
N ARG A 128 -2.54 -3.04 3.08
CA ARG A 128 -1.41 -3.42 3.94
C ARG A 128 -0.40 -4.28 3.20
N HIS A 129 -0.87 -5.33 2.51
CA HIS A 129 -0.01 -6.22 1.75
C HIS A 129 0.74 -5.49 0.63
N TYR A 130 0.04 -4.63 -0.11
CA TYR A 130 0.63 -3.84 -1.17
C TYR A 130 1.75 -2.93 -0.66
N VAL A 131 1.48 -2.15 0.39
CA VAL A 131 2.46 -1.21 0.96
C VAL A 131 3.64 -1.94 1.60
N ALA A 132 3.39 -3.07 2.27
CA ALA A 132 4.44 -3.88 2.90
C ALA A 132 5.48 -4.41 1.89
N ARG A 133 5.10 -4.55 0.62
CA ARG A 133 5.97 -5.01 -0.49
C ARG A 133 6.67 -3.87 -1.22
N CYS A 134 6.37 -2.62 -0.90
CA CYS A 134 6.97 -1.47 -1.55
C CYS A 134 8.45 -1.36 -1.18
N LYS A 135 9.34 -1.65 -2.15
CA LYS A 135 10.80 -1.58 -1.98
C LYS A 135 11.27 -0.21 -1.47
N ARG A 136 10.62 0.87 -1.91
CA ARG A 136 10.96 2.22 -1.44
C ARG A 136 10.62 2.39 0.03
N CYS A 137 9.41 2.01 0.45
CA CYS A 137 9.04 2.06 1.86
C CYS A 137 9.95 1.17 2.72
N GLN A 138 10.28 -0.04 2.26
CA GLN A 138 11.17 -0.96 2.97
C GLN A 138 12.58 -0.39 3.20
N ARG A 139 13.12 0.37 2.23
CA ARG A 139 14.45 1.01 2.34
C ARG A 139 14.48 2.13 3.38
N PHE A 140 13.37 2.88 3.53
CA PHE A 140 13.30 4.05 4.41
C PHE A 140 12.60 3.80 5.74
N THR A 141 11.99 2.62 5.93
CA THR A 141 11.57 2.21 7.28
C THR A 141 12.81 2.04 8.13
N PRO A 142 12.96 2.79 9.25
CA PRO A 142 14.06 2.55 10.17
C PRO A 142 13.97 1.10 10.58
N PHE A 143 15.06 0.35 10.42
CA PHE A 143 15.17 -0.93 11.07
C PHE A 143 14.79 -0.68 12.52
N LYS A 144 13.82 -1.43 13.04
CA LYS A 144 13.74 -1.61 14.48
C LYS A 144 15.02 -2.34 14.81
N THR A 145 16.10 -1.61 15.02
CA THR A 145 17.29 -2.15 15.63
C THR A 145 16.76 -2.70 16.92
N MET A 146 16.61 -4.02 16.99
CA MET A 146 16.60 -4.72 18.25
C MET A 146 17.98 -4.39 18.79
N ALA A 147 18.09 -3.26 19.48
CA ALA A 147 19.30 -2.88 20.17
C ALA A 147 19.54 -4.03 21.11
N ARG A 148 20.43 -4.94 20.73
CA ARG A 148 20.82 -6.04 21.57
C ARG A 148 21.30 -5.38 22.85
N GLU A 149 20.72 -5.77 23.98
CA GLU A 149 21.14 -5.24 25.27
C GLU A 149 22.65 -5.44 25.40
N VAL A 150 23.39 -4.33 25.30
CA VAL A 150 24.85 -4.36 25.35
C VAL A 150 25.21 -4.47 26.83
N LYS A 151 25.63 -5.66 27.24
CA LYS A 151 26.14 -5.85 28.61
C LYS A 151 27.55 -5.26 28.69
N PRO A 152 27.86 -4.41 29.69
CA PRO A 152 29.21 -3.93 29.92
C PRO A 152 30.17 -5.11 30.07
N ILE A 153 31.32 -5.05 29.39
CA ILE A 153 32.38 -6.04 29.55
C ILE A 153 32.97 -5.83 30.94
N LYS A 154 32.87 -6.85 31.81
CA LYS A 154 33.51 -6.83 33.12
C LYS A 154 35.00 -7.09 32.95
N VAL A 155 35.83 -6.12 33.31
CA VAL A 155 37.27 -6.31 33.52
C VAL A 155 37.53 -6.66 34.99
N LYS A 156 38.48 -7.56 35.20
CA LYS A 156 38.97 -8.07 36.49
C LYS A 156 40.13 -7.22 37.04
N SER A 157 40.88 -6.49 36.22
CA SER A 157 42.01 -5.67 36.67
C SER A 157 42.26 -4.41 35.81
N PRO A 158 42.96 -3.38 36.35
CA PRO A 158 43.40 -2.24 35.56
C PRO A 158 44.21 -2.68 34.33
N LEU A 159 44.00 -2.00 33.19
CA LEU A 159 44.67 -2.24 31.91
C LEU A 159 44.39 -3.59 31.21
N GLU A 160 43.43 -4.40 31.69
CA GLU A 160 43.04 -5.67 31.05
C GLU A 160 42.38 -5.48 29.68
N MET A 161 41.72 -4.34 29.47
CA MET A 161 41.11 -3.98 28.19
C MET A 161 41.34 -2.50 27.93
N THR A 162 41.90 -2.19 26.77
CA THR A 162 42.16 -0.82 26.31
C THR A 162 41.38 -0.56 25.03
N GLY A 163 40.46 0.40 25.08
CA GLY A 163 39.76 0.90 23.89
C GLY A 163 40.47 2.12 23.34
N MET A 164 40.81 2.11 22.05
CA MET A 164 41.39 3.25 21.35
C MET A 164 40.34 3.80 20.37
N SER A 165 40.07 5.09 20.44
CA SER A 165 39.26 5.80 19.44
C SER A 165 40.09 6.94 18.88
N LEU A 166 40.10 7.05 17.56
CA LEU A 166 40.65 8.23 16.88
C LEU A 166 39.65 9.37 17.02
N ILE A 167 40.16 10.56 17.31
CA ILE A 167 39.37 11.80 17.32
C ILE A 167 40.06 12.70 16.29
N GLU A 168 39.35 13.02 15.21
CA GLU A 168 39.83 14.01 14.25
C GLU A 168 39.69 15.42 14.85
N LYS A 169 40.72 16.24 14.67
CA LYS A 169 40.71 17.64 15.10
C LYS A 169 40.09 18.48 13.99
N ASP A 170 39.00 19.19 14.29
CA ASP A 170 38.52 20.27 13.44
C ASP A 170 39.48 21.46 13.55
N GLU A 171 40.12 21.84 12.44
CA GLU A 171 40.92 23.07 12.37
C GLU A 171 39.98 24.28 12.27
N THR A 172 39.57 24.83 13.41
CA THR A 172 39.01 26.18 13.46
C THR A 172 40.13 27.19 13.18
N ALA A 173 40.14 27.78 11.99
CA ALA A 173 41.04 28.86 11.61
C ALA A 173 40.93 30.04 12.60
N THR A 174 42.00 30.29 13.35
CA THR A 174 42.22 31.57 14.04
C THR A 174 42.61 32.61 12.99
N LYS A 175 41.77 33.63 12.80
CA LYS A 175 42.22 34.89 12.19
C LYS A 175 42.78 35.74 13.31
N ASP A 176 44.08 35.66 13.51
CA ASP A 176 44.82 36.61 14.32
C ASP A 176 44.82 37.98 13.62
N THR A 177 44.44 38.98 14.40
CA THR A 177 44.51 40.41 14.12
C THR A 177 45.93 40.96 14.32
N HIS A 178 46.18 42.15 13.74
CA HIS A 178 47.32 43.07 13.94
C HIS A 178 48.59 42.72 13.11
N ASP A 179 49.28 43.63 12.40
CA ASP A 179 49.51 45.07 12.62
C ASP A 179 50.02 45.82 11.35
N GLU A 180 49.91 47.15 11.44
CA GLU A 180 50.82 48.22 10.96
C GLU A 180 50.89 48.69 9.48
N GLU A 181 50.54 49.98 9.35
CA GLU A 181 51.24 51.10 8.68
C GLU A 181 52.10 50.83 7.43
N ASP A 182 51.75 51.48 6.30
CA ASP A 182 52.59 52.56 5.78
C ASP A 182 51.93 53.36 4.64
N LYS A 183 52.11 54.69 4.74
CA LYS A 183 51.94 55.78 3.75
C LYS A 183 50.63 56.56 3.64
#